data_AF-A0A1M5X8J3-F1
#
_entry.id   AF-A0A1M5X8J3-F1
#
_cell.length_a   1.000
_cell.length_b   1.000
_cell.length_c   1.000
_cell.angle_alpha   90.00
_cell.angle_beta   90.00
_cell.angle_gamma   90.00
#
_symmetry.space_group_name_H-M   'P 1'
#
loop_
_entity.id
_entity.type
_entity.pdbx_description
1 polymer ?
#
loop_
_entity_poly.entity_id
_entity_poly.type
_entity_poly.pdbx_seq_one_letter_code
_entity_poly.pdbx_strand_id
1 'polypeptide(L)'
;MLYDLLLVLSLRFFLFDFVLFKRIRNTLKTKGYVFKKLLSCPFCQGFWCGLAVFLATHPIALNLGGLLSILSFGFITAYLSMMTTAIFYPLIDKYEKKFSDFKLQ
;
A
#
# COMPACT_ATOMS: atom_id res chain seq x y z
N MET A 1 17.58 -0.76 -2.52
CA MET A 1 16.91 0.56 -2.41
C MET A 1 15.87 0.78 -3.50
N LEU A 2 16.24 1.02 -4.78
CA LEU A 2 15.24 1.23 -5.84
C LEU A 2 14.34 -0.01 -6.03
N TYR A 3 14.94 -1.20 -6.13
CA TYR A 3 14.20 -2.46 -6.23
C TYR A 3 13.22 -2.68 -5.07
N ASP A 4 13.62 -2.36 -3.84
CA ASP A 4 12.74 -2.47 -2.67
C ASP A 4 11.55 -1.51 -2.77
N LEU A 5 11.76 -0.27 -3.23
CA LEU A 5 10.67 0.70 -3.44
C LEU A 5 9.67 0.22 -4.51
N LEU A 6 10.15 -0.31 -5.63
CA LEU A 6 9.29 -0.91 -6.66
C LEU A 6 8.53 -2.13 -6.14
N LEU A 7 9.19 -2.96 -5.32
CA LEU A 7 8.56 -4.13 -4.70
C LEU A 7 7.45 -3.70 -3.73
N VAL A 8 7.68 -2.67 -2.93
CA VAL A 8 6.66 -2.10 -2.03
C VAL A 8 5.46 -1.55 -2.81
N LEU A 9 5.72 -0.80 -3.88
CA LEU A 9 4.68 -0.23 -4.74
C LEU A 9 3.84 -1.33 -5.41
N SER A 10 4.49 -2.35 -5.98
CA SER A 10 3.81 -3.48 -6.63
C SER A 10 3.02 -4.32 -5.63
N LEU A 11 3.59 -4.64 -4.47
CA LEU A 11 2.91 -5.36 -3.39
C LEU A 11 1.67 -4.60 -2.91
N ARG A 12 1.80 -3.28 -2.73
CA ARG A 12 0.68 -2.43 -2.33
C ARG A 12 -0.41 -2.43 -3.39
N PHE A 13 -0.05 -2.22 -4.65
CA PHE A 13 -1.01 -2.22 -5.75
C PHE A 13 -1.74 -3.57 -5.83
N PHE A 14 -1.02 -4.68 -5.70
CA PHE A 14 -1.58 -6.02 -5.73
C PHE A 14 -2.54 -6.31 -4.56
N LEU A 15 -2.18 -5.94 -3.33
CA LEU A 15 -2.99 -6.21 -2.14
C LEU A 15 -4.17 -5.23 -1.97
N PHE A 16 -3.95 -3.96 -2.31
CA PHE A 16 -4.87 -2.87 -1.96
C PHE A 16 -5.50 -2.15 -3.16
N ASP A 17 -5.00 -2.24 -4.38
CA ASP A 17 -5.69 -1.67 -5.55
C ASP A 17 -6.39 -2.77 -6.37
N PHE A 18 -5.91 -4.01 -6.33
CA PHE A 18 -6.49 -5.10 -7.10
C PHE A 18 -7.91 -5.49 -6.65
N VAL A 19 -8.83 -5.56 -7.62
CA VAL A 19 -10.27 -5.81 -7.41
C VAL A 19 -10.55 -7.19 -6.79
N LEU A 20 -9.72 -8.19 -7.09
CA LEU A 20 -9.87 -9.56 -6.58
C LEU A 20 -9.86 -9.62 -5.04
N PHE A 21 -9.02 -8.79 -4.40
CA PHE A 21 -8.87 -8.74 -2.95
C PHE A 21 -9.91 -7.84 -2.25
N LYS A 22 -10.81 -7.18 -3.00
CA LYS A 22 -11.84 -6.28 -2.44
C LYS A 22 -12.72 -6.99 -1.41
N ARG A 23 -13.06 -8.27 -1.64
CA ARG A 23 -13.85 -9.09 -0.72
C ARG A 23 -13.10 -9.35 0.59
N ILE A 24 -11.85 -9.81 0.50
CA ILE A 24 -10.98 -10.09 1.66
C ILE A 24 -10.72 -8.82 2.46
N ARG A 25 -10.47 -7.69 1.79
CA ARG A 25 -10.29 -6.38 2.45
C ARG A 25 -11.51 -5.96 3.25
N ASN A 26 -12.70 -6.11 2.68
CA ASN A 26 -13.94 -5.78 3.37
C ASN A 26 -14.18 -6.71 4.57
N THR A 27 -13.85 -8.00 4.45
CA THR A 27 -13.90 -8.95 5.58
C THR A 27 -12.87 -8.65 6.67
N LEU A 28 -11.67 -8.17 6.35
CA LEU A 28 -10.70 -7.76 7.37
C LEU A 28 -11.06 -6.41 8.02
N LYS A 29 -11.69 -5.49 7.27
CA LYS A 29 -12.17 -4.21 7.82
C LYS A 29 -13.21 -4.38 8.93
N THR A 30 -13.96 -5.48 8.95
CA THR A 30 -14.95 -5.77 10.01
C THR A 30 -14.33 -6.38 11.27
N LYS A 31 -13.07 -6.86 11.23
CA LYS A 31 -12.41 -7.51 12.36
C LYS A 31 -11.77 -6.56 13.39
N GLY A 32 -11.77 -5.24 13.16
CA GLY A 32 -11.32 -4.26 14.17
C GLY A 32 -10.92 -2.90 13.62
N TYR A 33 -10.87 -1.88 14.50
CA TYR A 33 -10.55 -0.49 14.14
C TYR A 33 -9.15 -0.33 13.52
N VAL A 34 -8.17 -1.09 14.03
CA VAL A 34 -6.79 -1.07 13.53
C VAL A 34 -6.72 -1.54 12.08
N PHE A 35 -7.30 -2.71 11.76
CA PHE A 35 -7.36 -3.23 10.39
C PHE A 35 -8.16 -2.32 9.47
N LYS A 36 -9.26 -1.73 9.97
CA LYS A 36 -10.01 -0.73 9.22
C LYS A 36 -9.11 0.44 8.79
N LYS A 37 -8.35 1.02 9.73
CA LYS A 37 -7.44 2.15 9.45
C LYS A 37 -6.26 1.75 8.56
N LEU A 38 -5.66 0.58 8.81
CA LEU A 38 -4.58 0.01 8.01
C LEU A 38 -4.98 -0.20 6.55
N LEU A 39 -6.18 -0.76 6.31
CA LEU A 39 -6.67 -1.12 4.98
C LEU A 39 -7.40 0.02 4.27
N SER A 40 -7.57 1.18 4.90
CA SER A 40 -8.21 2.36 4.29
C SER A 40 -7.25 3.54 4.08
N CYS A 41 -6.19 3.65 4.87
CA CYS A 41 -5.24 4.74 4.76
C CYS A 41 -4.06 4.36 3.83
N PRO A 42 -3.91 4.99 2.65
CA PRO A 42 -2.82 4.67 1.72
C PRO A 42 -1.43 4.94 2.31
N PHE A 43 -1.33 5.89 3.24
CA PHE A 43 -0.12 6.14 4.01
C PHE A 43 0.23 4.94 4.91
N CYS A 44 -0.73 4.44 5.70
CA CYS A 44 -0.52 3.27 6.54
C CYS A 44 -0.18 2.03 5.69
N GLN A 45 -0.89 1.80 4.59
CA GLN A 45 -0.59 0.69 3.67
C GLN A 45 0.84 0.74 3.18
N GLY A 46 1.28 1.92 2.71
CA GLY A 46 2.65 2.13 2.26
C GLY A 46 3.68 1.89 3.36
N PHE A 47 3.42 2.41 4.57
CA PHE A 47 4.30 2.21 5.72
C PHE A 47 4.50 0.74 6.06
N TRP A 48 3.40 -0.01 6.20
CA TRP A 48 3.46 -1.42 6.61
C TRP A 48 3.99 -2.33 5.50
N CYS A 49 3.68 -2.04 4.24
CA CYS A 49 4.31 -2.73 3.11
C CYS A 49 5.81 -2.45 3.04
N GLY A 50 6.22 -1.19 3.22
CA GLY A 50 7.63 -0.78 3.30
C GLY A 50 8.38 -1.50 4.40
N LEU A 51 7.79 -1.52 5.60
CA LEU A 51 8.32 -2.22 6.75
C LEU A 51 8.49 -3.72 6.47
N ALA A 52 7.45 -4.37 5.93
CA ALA A 52 7.48 -5.80 5.62
C ALA A 52 8.56 -6.15 4.57
N VAL A 53 8.71 -5.34 3.53
CA VAL A 53 9.74 -5.56 2.49
C VAL A 53 11.14 -5.36 3.08
N PHE A 54 11.34 -4.31 3.87
CA PHE A 54 12.64 -4.05 4.49
C PHE A 54 13.05 -5.19 5.44
N LEU A 55 12.12 -5.70 6.25
CA LEU A 55 12.37 -6.86 7.12
C LEU A 55 12.64 -8.15 6.33
N ALA A 56 12.05 -8.30 5.15
CA ALA A 56 12.24 -9.48 4.30
C ALA A 56 13.57 -9.47 3.54
N THR A 57 14.09 -8.28 3.19
CA THR A 57 15.28 -8.15 2.34
C THR A 57 16.56 -7.81 3.11
N HIS A 58 16.45 -7.26 4.33
CA HIS A 58 17.61 -6.82 5.12
C HIS A 58 17.70 -7.61 6.43
N PRO A 59 18.92 -8.03 6.85
CA PRO A 59 19.10 -8.68 8.15
C PRO A 59 18.75 -7.72 9.29
N ILE A 60 18.01 -8.23 10.27
CA ILE A 60 17.51 -7.44 11.39
C ILE A 60 18.67 -7.11 12.34
N ALA A 61 19.22 -5.91 12.21
CA ALA A 61 20.15 -5.35 13.18
C ALA A 61 19.36 -4.52 14.21
N LEU A 62 19.15 -5.06 15.42
CA LEU A 62 18.44 -4.40 16.53
C LEU A 62 19.28 -3.31 17.22
N ASN A 63 20.10 -2.60 16.45
CA ASN A 63 20.82 -1.42 16.93
C ASN A 63 19.98 -0.17 16.66
N LEU A 64 20.20 0.90 17.44
CA LEU A 64 19.45 2.16 17.30
C LEU A 64 19.48 2.70 15.85
N GLY A 65 20.63 2.62 15.19
CA GLY A 65 20.78 3.01 13.79
C GLY A 65 19.95 2.13 12.83
N GLY A 66 19.92 0.82 13.06
CA GLY A 66 19.09 -0.10 12.27
C GLY A 66 17.61 0.18 12.44
N LEU A 67 17.16 0.46 13.67
CA LEU A 67 15.77 0.83 13.95
C LEU A 67 15.38 2.13 13.24
N LEU A 68 16.28 3.12 13.22
CA LEU A 68 16.07 4.39 12.52
C LEU A 68 16.00 4.20 11.00
N SER A 69 16.84 3.33 10.43
CA SER A 69 16.81 2.98 9.01
C SER A 69 15.50 2.27 8.63
N ILE A 70 15.02 1.34 9.46
CA ILE A 70 13.75 0.65 9.27
C ILE A 70 12.59 1.66 9.26
N LEU A 71 12.55 2.53 10.28
CA LEU A 71 11.47 3.50 10.42
C LEU A 71 11.46 4.52 9.27
N SER A 72 12.62 5.08 8.93
CA SER A 72 12.76 6.05 7.84
C SER A 72 12.36 5.44 6.50
N PHE A 73 12.74 4.19 6.21
CA PHE A 73 12.31 3.49 5.02
C PHE A 73 10.78 3.29 4.97
N GLY A 74 10.17 2.92 6.11
CA GLY A 74 8.71 2.88 6.26
C GLY A 74 8.04 4.22 5.96
N PHE A 75 8.60 5.35 6.42
CA PHE A 75 8.04 6.67 6.14
C PHE A 75 8.21 7.11 4.68
N ILE A 76 9.35 6.81 4.05
CA ILE A 76 9.58 7.12 2.63
C ILE A 76 8.56 6.39 1.75
N THR A 77 8.36 5.09 2.01
CA THR A 77 7.40 4.27 1.29
C THR A 77 5.95 4.67 1.58
N ALA A 78 5.63 5.10 2.80
CA ALA A 78 4.33 5.67 3.15
C ALA A 78 4.01 6.92 2.33
N TYR A 79 4.97 7.84 2.21
CA TYR A 79 4.80 9.06 1.43
C TYR A 79 4.66 8.77 -0.06
N LEU A 80 5.52 7.90 -0.60
CA LEU A 80 5.46 7.48 -2.01
C LEU A 80 4.12 6.79 -2.34
N SER A 81 3.62 5.95 -1.44
CA SER A 81 2.30 5.33 -1.53
C SER A 81 1.18 6.37 -1.53
N MET A 82 1.26 7.38 -0.66
CA MET A 82 0.26 8.44 -0.62
C MET A 82 0.23 9.24 -1.93
N MET A 83 1.41 9.63 -2.45
CA MET A 83 1.52 10.35 -3.72
C MET A 83 0.96 9.52 -4.89
N THR A 84 1.33 8.24 -4.96
CA THR A 84 0.85 7.35 -6.01
C THR A 84 -0.66 7.15 -5.93
N THR A 85 -1.26 6.98 -4.74
CA THR A 85 -2.73 6.96 -4.64
C THR A 85 -3.35 8.28 -5.08
N ALA A 86 -2.82 9.42 -4.66
CA ALA A 86 -3.37 10.72 -5.06
C ALA A 86 -3.36 10.91 -6.59
N ILE A 87 -2.35 10.37 -7.28
CA ILE A 87 -2.25 10.41 -8.74
C ILE A 87 -3.15 9.35 -9.39
N PHE A 88 -3.05 8.08 -8.98
CA PHE A 88 -3.72 6.96 -9.64
C PHE A 88 -5.22 6.88 -9.33
N TYR A 89 -5.68 7.31 -8.16
CA TYR A 89 -7.09 7.22 -7.79
C TYR A 89 -8.04 7.97 -8.76
N PRO A 90 -7.77 9.24 -9.16
CA PRO A 90 -8.61 9.90 -10.17
C PRO A 90 -8.51 9.25 -11.55
N LEU A 91 -7.37 8.64 -11.89
CA LEU A 91 -7.19 7.89 -13.14
C LEU A 91 -8.03 6.60 -13.15
N ILE A 92 -8.03 5.86 -12.03
CA ILE A 92 -8.84 4.64 -11.85
C ILE A 92 -10.33 4.98 -11.85
N ASP A 93 -10.76 6.03 -11.14
CA ASP A 93 -12.16 6.47 -11.11
C ASP A 93 -12.66 6.89 -12.51
N LYS A 94 -11.82 7.61 -13.27
CA LYS A 94 -12.13 7.93 -14.68
C LYS A 94 -12.21 6.69 -15.56
N TYR A 95 -11.35 5.70 -15.34
CA TYR A 95 -11.35 4.45 -16.10
C TYR A 95 -12.59 3.61 -15.78
N GLU A 96 -12.92 3.43 -14.49
CA GLU A 96 -14.12 2.70 -14.06
C GLU A 96 -15.39 3.35 -14.62
N LYS A 97 -15.54 4.68 -14.53
CA LYS A 97 -16.70 5.40 -15.08
C LYS A 97 -16.86 5.17 -16.58
N LYS A 98 -15.78 5.31 -17.34
CA LYS A 98 -15.79 5.08 -18.80
C LYS A 98 -16.13 3.64 -19.16
N PHE A 99 -15.73 2.67 -18.33
CA PHE A 99 -16.02 1.25 -18.55
C PHE A 99 -17.45 0.87 -18.14
N SER A 100 -18.03 1.51 -17.12
CA SER A 100 -19.44 1.34 -16.76
C SER A 100 -20.39 1.94 -17.80
N ASP A 101 -20.02 3.08 -18.41
CA ASP A 101 -20.79 3.66 -19.51
C ASP A 101 -20.75 2.76 -20.75
N PHE A 102 -19.64 2.06 -21.00
CA PHE A 102 -19.49 1.10 -22.10
C PHE A 102 -20.32 -0.18 -21.92
N LYS A 103 -20.79 -0.48 -20.70
CA LYS A 103 -21.66 -1.64 -20.40
C LYS A 103 -23.15 -1.34 -20.53
N LEU A 104 -23.51 -0.09 -20.81
CA LEU A 104 -24.89 0.40 -20.95
C LEU A 104 -25.27 0.75 -22.40
N GLN A 105 -24.40 0.44 -23.38
CA GLN A 105 -24.71 0.37 -24.81
C GLN A 105 -24.72 -1.09 -25.27
#